data_AF-A0A7X6FPB5-F1
#
_entry.id   AF-A0A7X6FPB5-F1
#
_cell.length_a   1.000
_cell.length_b   1.000
_cell.length_c   1.000
_cell.angle_alpha   90.00
_cell.angle_beta   90.00
_cell.angle_gamma   90.00
#
_symmetry.space_group_name_H-M   'P 1'
#
loop_
_entity.id
_entity.type
_entity.pdbx_description
1 polymer ?
#
loop_
_entity_poly.entity_id
_entity_poly.type
_entity_poly.pdbx_seq_one_letter_code
_entity_poly.pdbx_strand_id
1 'polypeptide(L)'
;MARAQYTSVAQWFWPRTEAGWHKLRKPDITATSAATLFGVSPYQTIFDMFHRMRGTVEVVIEESERMKWGSAFKTPSHAASVTTTVGKSLIRTPTFTLAR
;
A
#
# COMPACT_ATOMS: atom_id res chain seq x y z
N MET A 1 6.58 23.57 -1.28
CA MET A 1 6.07 23.86 -2.63
C MET A 1 4.88 22.94 -2.90
N ALA A 2 3.68 23.52 -3.10
CA ALA A 2 2.51 22.75 -3.50
C ALA A 2 2.71 22.30 -4.95
N ARG A 3 2.74 20.98 -5.19
CA ARG A 3 2.90 20.42 -6.55
C ARG A 3 1.59 20.54 -7.31
N ALA A 4 1.69 20.87 -8.60
CA ALA A 4 0.55 21.05 -9.49
C ALA A 4 -0.40 19.85 -9.44
N GLN A 5 -1.69 20.11 -9.23
CA GLN A 5 -2.73 19.10 -9.33
C GLN A 5 -2.91 18.73 -10.80
N TYR A 6 -2.83 17.44 -11.13
CA TYR A 6 -2.98 16.95 -12.50
C TYR A 6 -4.41 17.12 -13.05
N THR A 7 -5.42 17.16 -12.17
CA THR A 7 -6.83 17.39 -12.52
C THR A 7 -7.49 18.26 -11.45
N SER A 8 -8.48 19.07 -11.83
CA SER A 8 -9.24 19.94 -10.91
C SER A 8 -10.19 19.17 -9.97
N VAL A 9 -10.41 17.88 -10.23
CA VAL A 9 -11.36 17.02 -9.49
C VAL A 9 -10.68 16.05 -8.51
N ALA A 10 -9.36 15.92 -8.57
CA ALA A 10 -8.61 14.98 -7.73
C ALA A 10 -7.73 15.73 -6.74
N GLN A 11 -8.03 15.57 -5.45
CA GLN A 11 -7.16 16.07 -4.40
C GLN A 11 -6.17 14.98 -3.99
N TRP A 12 -4.89 15.29 -4.17
CA TRP A 12 -3.80 14.44 -3.70
C TRP A 12 -3.61 14.64 -2.21
N PHE A 13 -3.63 13.55 -1.45
CA PHE A 13 -3.33 13.60 -0.02
C PHE A 13 -2.20 12.60 0.29
N TRP A 14 -1.36 12.98 1.26
CA TRP A 14 -0.27 12.16 1.75
C TRP A 14 -0.59 11.75 3.19
N PRO A 15 -0.87 10.46 3.45
CA PRO A 15 -1.00 9.98 4.81
C PRO A 15 0.37 10.08 5.47
N ARG A 16 0.47 10.92 6.50
CA ARG A 16 1.71 11.14 7.24
C ARG A 16 1.95 10.08 8.32
N THR A 17 0.91 9.33 8.67
CA THR A 17 0.94 8.31 9.70
C THR A 17 0.53 6.96 9.11
N GLU A 18 1.13 5.90 9.65
CA GLU A 18 0.84 4.53 9.24
C GLU A 18 -0.62 4.14 9.53
N ALA A 19 -1.14 4.52 10.71
CA ALA A 19 -2.53 4.28 11.07
C ALA A 19 -3.51 4.97 10.09
N GLY A 20 -3.20 6.20 9.64
CA GLY A 20 -4.00 6.89 8.63
C GLY A 20 -3.96 6.20 7.28
N TRP A 21 -2.81 5.63 6.91
CA TRP A 21 -2.65 4.84 5.70
C TRP A 21 -3.49 3.54 5.73
N HIS A 22 -3.41 2.79 6.82
CA HIS A 22 -4.16 1.55 6.99
C HIS A 22 -5.67 1.79 7.01
N LYS A 23 -6.13 2.86 7.65
CA LYS A 23 -7.56 3.23 7.68
C LYS A 23 -8.14 3.42 6.27
N LEU A 24 -7.39 4.07 5.38
CA LEU A 24 -7.84 4.34 4.01
C LEU A 24 -7.87 3.09 3.14
N ARG A 25 -7.04 2.10 3.45
CA ARG A 25 -6.96 0.83 2.73
C ARG A 25 -7.89 -0.24 3.29
N LYS A 26 -8.43 -0.05 4.50
CA LYS A 26 -9.37 -1.00 5.12
C LYS A 26 -10.58 -1.35 4.22
N PRO A 27 -11.24 -0.41 3.52
CA PRO A 27 -12.37 -0.74 2.64
C PRO A 27 -11.96 -1.22 1.24
N ASP A 28 -10.70 -1.05 0.83
CA ASP A 28 -10.27 -1.23 -0.56
C ASP A 28 -9.51 -2.55 -0.79
N ILE A 29 -9.69 -3.14 -1.97
CA ILE A 29 -8.88 -4.29 -2.40
C ILE A 29 -7.50 -3.78 -2.83
N THR A 30 -6.48 -4.08 -2.02
CA THR A 30 -5.09 -3.72 -2.34
C THR A 30 -4.48 -4.67 -3.37
N ALA A 31 -3.40 -4.23 -4.03
CA ALA A 31 -2.68 -5.03 -5.02
C ALA A 31 -2.18 -6.40 -4.47
N THR A 32 -1.86 -6.47 -3.18
CA THR A 32 -1.43 -7.71 -2.53
C THR A 32 -2.59 -8.70 -2.36
N SER A 33 -3.79 -8.21 -2.06
CA SER A 33 -5.01 -9.03 -1.99
C SER A 33 -5.61 -9.35 -3.35
N ALA A 34 -5.19 -8.68 -4.43
CA ALA A 34 -5.71 -8.94 -5.77
C ALA A 34 -5.43 -10.39 -6.24
N ALA A 35 -4.32 -10.99 -5.83
CA ALA A 35 -4.03 -12.40 -6.13
C ALA A 35 -5.07 -13.37 -5.53
N THR A 36 -5.68 -13.00 -4.40
CA THR A 36 -6.75 -13.77 -3.76
C THR A 36 -8.00 -13.82 -4.63
N LEU A 37 -8.34 -12.73 -5.34
CA LEU A 37 -9.48 -12.70 -6.27
C LEU A 37 -9.37 -13.75 -7.37
N PHE A 38 -8.16 -14.01 -7.84
CA PHE A 38 -7.89 -14.99 -8.89
C PHE A 38 -7.68 -16.41 -8.35
N GLY A 39 -7.77 -16.61 -7.03
CA GLY A 39 -7.52 -17.92 -6.40
C GLY A 39 -6.06 -18.39 -6.47
N VAL A 40 -5.13 -17.49 -6.80
CA VAL A 40 -3.70 -17.82 -6.95
C VAL A 40 -2.93 -17.60 -5.63
N SER A 41 -3.55 -16.97 -4.64
CA SER A 41 -2.95 -16.75 -3.33
C SER A 41 -2.92 -18.05 -2.51
N PRO A 42 -1.74 -18.54 -2.08
CA PRO A 42 -1.65 -19.73 -1.23
C PRO A 42 -1.99 -19.43 0.24
N TYR A 43 -2.12 -18.16 0.61
CA TYR A 43 -2.26 -17.72 2.01
C TYR A 43 -3.68 -17.33 2.39
N GLN A 44 -4.58 -17.18 1.41
CA GLN A 44 -5.91 -16.64 1.66
C GLN A 44 -6.89 -17.14 0.62
N THR A 45 -8.10 -17.48 1.07
CA THR A 45 -9.22 -17.83 0.19
C THR A 45 -10.12 -16.62 -0.06
N ILE A 46 -10.88 -16.65 -1.16
CA ILE A 46 -11.84 -15.59 -1.49
C ILE A 46 -12.90 -15.44 -0.39
N PHE A 47 -13.35 -16.56 0.18
CA PHE A 47 -14.33 -16.57 1.27
C PHE A 47 -13.81 -15.82 2.50
N ASP A 48 -12.59 -16.12 2.92
CA ASP A 48 -11.95 -15.44 4.05
C ASP A 48 -11.74 -13.94 3.76
N MET A 49 -11.31 -13.59 2.54
CA MET A 49 -11.18 -12.19 2.11
C MET A 49 -12.50 -11.41 2.22
N PHE A 50 -13.61 -11.99 1.76
CA PHE A 50 -14.92 -11.35 1.85
C PHE A 50 -15.33 -11.05 3.30
N HIS A 51 -15.13 -12.01 4.21
CA HIS A 51 -15.48 -11.84 5.62
C HIS A 51 -14.61 -10.80 6.32
N ARG A 52 -13.34 -10.70 5.94
CA ARG A 52 -12.44 -9.64 6.44
C ARG A 52 -12.86 -8.25 5.97
N MET A 53 -13.21 -8.10 4.69
CA MET A 53 -13.65 -6.82 4.13
C MET A 53 -15.03 -6.39 4.66
N ARG A 54 -15.92 -7.34 4.95
CA ARG A 54 -17.21 -7.07 5.61
C ARG A 54 -17.08 -6.68 7.09
N GLY A 55 -15.91 -6.87 7.70
CA GLY A 55 -15.68 -6.61 9.12
C GLY A 55 -16.18 -7.71 10.05
N THR A 56 -16.50 -8.89 9.51
CA THR A 56 -16.94 -10.06 10.30
C THR A 56 -15.77 -10.76 10.98
N VAL A 57 -14.58 -10.69 10.39
CA VAL A 57 -13.35 -11.31 10.91
C VAL A 57 -12.21 -10.28 10.85
N GLU A 58 -11.63 -9.95 11.99
CA GLU A 58 -10.43 -9.11 12.06
C GLU A 58 -9.19 -9.99 12.20
N VAL A 59 -8.31 -9.96 11.20
CA VAL A 59 -7.04 -10.66 11.26
C VAL A 59 -5.95 -9.66 11.57
N VAL A 60 -5.50 -9.69 12.82
CA VAL A 60 -4.31 -8.96 13.26
C VAL A 60 -3.09 -9.69 12.71
N ILE A 61 -2.42 -9.08 11.74
CA ILE A 61 -1.18 -9.61 11.19
C ILE A 61 -0.06 -9.15 12.12
N GLU A 62 0.45 -10.08 12.93
CA GLU A 62 1.65 -9.85 13.74
C GLU A 62 2.89 -9.70 12.84
N GLU A 63 3.77 -8.77 13.21
CA GLU A 63 4.95 -8.47 12.41
C GLU A 63 5.96 -9.62 12.47
N SER A 64 6.06 -10.38 11.38
CA SER A 64 7.08 -11.44 11.27
C SER A 64 8.50 -10.85 11.12
N GLU A 65 9.51 -11.63 11.51
CA GLU A 65 10.92 -11.28 11.29
C GLU A 65 11.21 -10.89 9.83
N ARG A 66 10.61 -11.60 8.87
CA ARG A 66 10.76 -11.29 7.43
C ARG A 66 10.23 -9.89 7.08
N MET A 67 9.16 -9.44 7.73
CA MET A 67 8.60 -8.10 7.52
C MET A 67 9.52 -7.02 8.13
N LYS A 68 10.10 -7.27 9.31
CA LYS A 68 11.08 -6.36 9.94
C LYS A 68 12.30 -6.12 9.05
N TRP A 69 12.91 -7.19 8.53
CA TRP A 69 14.03 -7.09 7.60
C TRP A 69 13.63 -6.37 6.29
N GLY A 70 12.43 -6.65 5.77
CA GLY A 70 11.89 -5.94 4.61
C GLY A 70 11.73 -4.44 4.81
N SER A 71 11.29 -4.02 6.01
CA SER A 71 11.19 -2.61 6.39
C SER A 71 12.56 -1.95 6.52
N ALA A 72 13.55 -2.65 7.10
CA ALA A 72 14.92 -2.16 7.22
C ALA A 72 15.59 -1.94 5.84
N PHE A 73 15.35 -2.82 4.87
CA PHE A 73 15.92 -2.69 3.52
C PHE A 73 15.20 -1.68 2.62
N LYS A 74 13.99 -1.21 2.97
CA LYS A 74 13.30 -0.12 2.26
C LYS A 74 13.90 1.27 2.53
N THR A 75 15.07 1.33 3.15
CA THR A 75 15.77 2.55 3.54
C THR A 75 16.23 3.39 2.33
N PRO A 76 16.43 4.71 2.52
CA PRO A 76 16.85 5.62 1.45
C PRO A 76 18.14 5.20 0.75
N SER A 77 19.06 4.54 1.47
CA SER A 77 20.33 4.04 0.93
C SER A 77 20.13 2.98 -0.17
N HIS A 78 19.20 2.05 0.04
CA HIS A 78 18.86 1.03 -0.96
C HIS A 78 18.09 1.62 -2.14
N ALA A 79 17.23 2.63 -1.90
CA ALA A 79 16.57 3.34 -3.00
C ALA A 79 17.56 4.16 -3.85
N ALA A 80 18.59 4.73 -3.22
CA ALA A 80 19.65 5.46 -3.88
C ALA A 80 20.53 4.53 -4.75
N SER A 81 20.89 3.34 -4.24
CA SER A 81 21.66 2.37 -5.03
C SER A 81 20.92 1.92 -6.29
N VAL A 82 19.61 1.64 -6.20
CA VAL A 82 18.77 1.31 -7.36
C VAL A 82 18.73 2.45 -8.38
N THR A 83 18.67 3.70 -7.91
CA THR A 83 18.67 4.88 -8.80
C THR A 83 20.00 5.00 -9.57
N THR A 84 21.14 4.76 -8.90
CA THR A 84 22.47 4.76 -9.53
C THR A 84 22.61 3.65 -10.57
N THR A 85 22.05 2.46 -10.31
CA THR A 85 22.15 1.31 -11.23
C THR A 85 21.22 1.44 -12.44
N VAL A 86 20.01 1.94 -12.25
CA VAL A 86 18.97 1.97 -13.32
C VAL A 86 18.96 3.31 -14.07
N GLY A 87 19.62 4.35 -13.54
CA GLY A 87 19.70 5.69 -14.14
C GLY A 87 18.35 6.44 -14.15
N LYS A 88 17.34 5.94 -13.42
CA LYS A 88 15.99 6.53 -13.34
C LYS A 88 15.71 7.04 -11.93
N SER A 89 15.17 8.26 -11.84
CA SER A 89 14.78 8.87 -10.56
C SER A 89 13.58 8.14 -9.93
N LEU A 90 13.71 7.80 -8.65
CA LEU A 90 12.66 7.16 -7.87
C LEU A 90 11.78 8.22 -7.18
N ILE A 91 10.49 8.22 -7.47
CA ILE A 91 9.53 9.14 -6.87
C ILE A 91 8.54 8.33 -6.04
N ARG A 92 8.37 8.69 -4.77
CA ARG A 92 7.27 8.14 -3.94
C ARG A 92 5.95 8.67 -4.48
N THR A 93 4.98 7.79 -4.71
CA THR A 93 3.65 8.12 -5.23
C THR A 93 2.62 8.39 -4.12
N PRO A 94 1.87 9.52 -4.20
CA PRO A 94 0.78 9.80 -3.26
C PRO A 94 -0.41 8.87 -3.51
N THR A 95 -1.34 8.84 -2.56
CA THR A 95 -2.68 8.31 -2.82
C THR A 95 -3.60 9.44 -3.23
N PHE A 96 -4.51 9.15 -4.15
CA PHE A 96 -5.53 10.09 -4.58
C PHE A 96 -6.85 9.70 -3.95
N THR A 97 -7.67 10.70 -3.66
CA THR A 97 -9.09 10.51 -3.38
C THR A 97 -9.86 11.33 -4.41
N LEU A 98 -10.86 10.72 -5.05
CA LEU A 98 -11.79 11.46 -5.89
C LEU A 98 -12.57 12.42 -4.99
N ALA A 99 -12.61 13.71 -5.34
CA ALA A 99 -13.54 14.62 -4.69
C ALA A 99 -14.96 14.11 -4.96
N ARG A 100 -15.70 13.82 -3.89
CA ARG A 100 -17.14 13.50 -3.96
C ARG A 100 -17.93 14.74 -4.37
#